data_AF-A0A3D1B485-F1
#
_entry.id   AF-A0A3D1B485-F1
#
_cell.length_a   1.000
_cell.length_b   1.000
_cell.length_c   1.000
_cell.angle_alpha   90.00
_cell.angle_beta   90.00
_cell.angle_gamma   90.00
#
_symmetry.space_group_name_H-M   'P 1'
#
loop_
_entity.id
_entity.type
_entity.pdbx_description
1 polymer ?
#
loop_
_entity_poly.entity_id
_entity_poly.type
_entity_poly.pdbx_seq_one_letter_code
_entity_poly.pdbx_strand_id
1 'polypeptide(L)'
;ARFLAEQYQAPKEKREARFPLTLNTGRLRDHWHGMSRTGTAARLFGHVEEALLSMNGDDMRRRRLLDGQLVKVRSRRGELLLPVHKDDSLRPGQAFLPMHWGDRFLKGLGVNSLTLPAFDPISKQPELKHAGVEVEKIELPWQLFALVEGSVQKRFEALRPLFEGFAYASFSLTGRERPALVIRAACNEPPSRTQLAQLEQLLGLDEGPVLVYDDPRRSVGKRVRIEDGRIVALSLSGETAARDWLKQLWHDGKADQALRRWLLAPLSTPPGGDVRPAKTLCNCMNVSQDAICSGIERGLDLNGLKRELGCGTSCGSCVPEIKRLLVKQPAVA
;
A
#
# COMPACT_ATOMS: atom_id res chain seq x y z
N ALA A 1 27.61 -38.09 -20.08
CA ALA A 1 26.48 -37.15 -19.87
C ALA A 1 25.72 -36.99 -21.18
N ARG A 2 24.38 -36.90 -21.15
CA ARG A 2 23.56 -36.58 -22.33
C ARG A 2 23.18 -35.11 -22.26
N PHE A 3 23.83 -34.28 -23.06
CA PHE A 3 23.54 -32.85 -23.15
C PHE A 3 22.35 -32.62 -24.08
N LEU A 4 21.45 -31.72 -23.71
CA LEU A 4 20.34 -31.26 -24.54
C LEU A 4 20.63 -29.83 -25.00
N ALA A 5 20.64 -29.60 -26.31
CA ALA A 5 20.84 -28.29 -26.92
C ALA A 5 19.49 -27.77 -27.45
N GLU A 6 18.73 -27.13 -26.57
CA GLU A 6 17.42 -26.55 -26.90
C GLU A 6 17.56 -25.16 -27.53
N GLN A 7 16.70 -24.86 -28.50
CA GLN A 7 16.62 -23.52 -29.08
C GLN A 7 15.84 -22.57 -28.18
N TYR A 8 16.18 -21.28 -28.23
CA TYR A 8 15.40 -20.25 -27.54
C TYR A 8 13.96 -20.20 -28.06
N GLN A 9 13.01 -20.18 -27.13
CA GLN A 9 11.60 -19.93 -27.41
C GLN A 9 11.15 -18.67 -26.67
N ALA A 10 10.50 -17.77 -27.39
CA ALA A 10 9.97 -16.55 -26.78
C ALA A 10 8.77 -16.85 -25.86
N PRO A 11 8.47 -15.96 -24.90
CA PRO A 11 7.26 -16.05 -24.08
C PRO A 11 5.99 -16.22 -24.92
N LYS A 12 5.00 -16.94 -24.37
CA LYS A 12 3.74 -17.22 -25.08
C LYS A 12 2.95 -15.97 -25.40
N GLU A 13 2.96 -14.99 -24.49
CA GLU A 13 2.41 -13.66 -24.75
C GLU A 13 3.55 -12.68 -25.03
N LYS A 14 3.50 -12.04 -26.21
CA LYS A 14 4.41 -10.97 -26.58
C LYS A 14 3.77 -9.61 -26.30
N ARG A 15 4.61 -8.60 -26.07
CA ARG A 15 4.19 -7.19 -26.08
C ARG A 15 3.64 -6.81 -27.45
N GLU A 16 2.60 -6.00 -27.45
CA GLU A 16 2.00 -5.44 -28.67
C GLU A 16 1.63 -3.97 -28.44
N ALA A 17 1.27 -3.26 -29.50
CA ALA A 17 0.95 -1.82 -29.41
C ALA A 17 -0.16 -1.52 -28.37
N ARG A 18 -1.13 -2.41 -28.22
CA ARG A 18 -2.24 -2.28 -27.24
C ARG A 18 -1.85 -2.68 -25.81
N PHE A 19 -0.79 -3.46 -25.63
CA PHE A 19 -0.29 -3.89 -24.32
C PHE A 19 1.26 -3.76 -24.31
N PRO A 20 1.77 -2.52 -24.24
CA PRO A 20 3.17 -2.20 -24.50
C PRO A 20 4.11 -2.48 -23.33
N LEU A 21 3.58 -2.77 -22.13
CA LEU A 21 4.39 -3.08 -20.95
C LEU A 21 4.44 -4.60 -20.71
N THR A 22 5.61 -5.10 -20.34
CA THR A 22 5.74 -6.45 -19.77
C THR A 22 5.55 -6.38 -18.27
N LEU A 23 4.49 -7.00 -17.77
CA LEU A 23 4.26 -7.23 -16.36
C LEU A 23 5.03 -8.46 -15.89
N ASN A 24 5.89 -8.25 -14.90
CA ASN A 24 6.49 -9.32 -14.10
C ASN A 24 5.78 -9.40 -12.75
N THR A 25 5.69 -10.61 -12.19
CA THR A 25 5.07 -10.87 -10.89
C THR A 25 6.08 -11.50 -9.95
N GLY A 26 5.94 -11.23 -8.66
CA GLY A 26 6.87 -11.79 -7.69
C GLY A 26 6.34 -11.75 -6.27
N ARG A 27 7.29 -11.85 -5.34
CA ARG A 27 7.02 -11.84 -3.91
C ARG A 27 7.73 -10.67 -3.27
N LEU A 28 7.08 -10.09 -2.28
CA LEU A 28 7.68 -9.23 -1.29
C LEU A 28 8.20 -10.07 -0.14
N ARG A 29 9.24 -9.54 0.51
CA ARG A 29 9.88 -10.15 1.67
C ARG A 29 8.89 -10.53 2.79
N ASP A 30 8.01 -9.59 3.15
CA ASP A 30 7.24 -9.68 4.41
C ASP A 30 5.93 -10.47 4.27
N HIS A 31 5.62 -10.95 3.07
CA HIS A 31 4.38 -11.66 2.79
C HIS A 31 4.61 -13.04 2.21
N TRP A 32 3.78 -13.98 2.62
CA TRP A 32 3.82 -15.35 2.14
C TRP A 32 2.60 -15.66 1.28
N HIS A 33 2.85 -15.87 -0.02
CA HIS A 33 1.83 -16.28 -1.00
C HIS A 33 0.56 -15.43 -0.90
N GLY A 34 -0.64 -16.03 -0.94
CA GLY A 34 -1.92 -15.30 -0.84
C GLY A 34 -2.25 -14.74 0.55
N MET A 35 -1.26 -14.63 1.45
CA MET A 35 -1.39 -13.97 2.75
C MET A 35 -2.45 -14.56 3.70
N SER A 36 -2.78 -15.85 3.57
CA SER A 36 -3.71 -16.51 4.50
C SER A 36 -3.22 -16.48 5.96
N ARG A 37 -1.89 -16.49 6.16
CA ARG A 37 -1.25 -16.32 7.48
C ARG A 37 -0.63 -14.93 7.66
N THR A 38 0.21 -14.49 6.72
CA THR A 38 0.94 -13.22 6.89
C THR A 38 0.02 -12.00 6.83
N GLY A 39 -1.12 -12.10 6.17
CA GLY A 39 -2.10 -11.02 6.06
C GLY A 39 -2.93 -10.80 7.33
N THR A 40 -2.76 -11.61 8.38
CA THR A 40 -3.42 -11.40 9.68
C THR A 40 -2.51 -10.68 10.69
N ALA A 41 -1.23 -10.52 10.38
CA ALA A 41 -0.24 -9.91 11.26
C ALA A 41 0.11 -8.49 10.81
N ALA A 42 -0.40 -7.48 11.52
CA ALA A 42 -0.28 -6.07 11.15
C ALA A 42 1.17 -5.60 10.91
N ARG A 43 2.12 -6.08 11.72
CA ARG A 43 3.56 -5.77 11.54
C ARG A 43 4.11 -6.10 10.15
N LEU A 44 3.54 -7.10 9.46
CA LEU A 44 4.03 -7.56 8.15
C LEU A 44 3.68 -6.61 7.00
N PHE A 45 2.80 -5.64 7.24
CA PHE A 45 2.45 -4.58 6.29
C PHE A 45 3.33 -3.33 6.42
N GLY A 46 4.25 -3.28 7.40
CA GLY A 46 5.01 -2.07 7.73
C GLY A 46 6.00 -1.59 6.66
N HIS A 47 6.39 -2.47 5.73
CA HIS A 47 7.25 -2.09 4.60
C HIS A 47 6.41 -1.70 3.36
N VAL A 48 5.46 -2.54 2.98
CA VAL A 48 4.54 -2.29 1.86
C VAL A 48 3.14 -2.59 2.37
N GLU A 49 2.34 -1.54 2.50
CA GLU A 49 1.02 -1.61 3.12
C GLU A 49 -0.06 -2.11 2.15
N GLU A 50 0.06 -1.81 0.86
CA GLU A 50 -0.95 -2.16 -0.14
C GLU A 50 -0.34 -2.65 -1.46
N ALA A 51 -1.17 -3.23 -2.32
CA ALA A 51 -0.74 -3.64 -3.65
C ALA A 51 -0.41 -2.41 -4.50
N LEU A 52 0.86 -2.30 -4.91
CA LEU A 52 1.37 -1.19 -5.72
C LEU A 52 1.88 -1.72 -7.06
N LEU A 53 1.48 -1.07 -8.15
CA LEU A 53 2.07 -1.33 -9.46
C LEU A 53 3.37 -0.54 -9.59
N SER A 54 4.51 -1.22 -9.54
CA SER A 54 5.80 -0.56 -9.73
C SER A 54 6.06 -0.30 -11.22
N MET A 55 6.45 0.92 -11.56
CA MET A 55 6.76 1.35 -12.93
C MET A 55 8.01 2.24 -12.97
N ASN A 56 8.76 2.15 -14.07
CA ASN A 56 9.87 3.07 -14.30
C ASN A 56 9.37 4.52 -14.44
N GLY A 57 10.15 5.48 -13.92
CA GLY A 57 9.80 6.89 -13.96
C GLY A 57 9.58 7.45 -15.37
N ASP A 58 10.26 6.93 -16.40
CA ASP A 58 10.12 7.39 -17.78
C ASP A 58 8.77 6.96 -18.36
N ASP A 59 8.34 5.72 -18.08
CA ASP A 59 7.03 5.22 -18.50
C ASP A 59 5.89 5.97 -17.82
N MET A 60 6.05 6.31 -16.55
CA MET A 60 5.11 7.16 -15.81
C MET A 60 5.04 8.56 -16.39
N ARG A 61 6.19 9.20 -16.69
CA ARG A 61 6.23 10.54 -17.30
C ARG A 61 5.57 10.56 -18.68
N ARG A 62 5.83 9.58 -19.55
CA ARG A 62 5.18 9.46 -20.86
C ARG A 62 3.66 9.34 -20.75
N ARG A 63 3.16 8.69 -19.69
CA ARG A 63 1.73 8.51 -19.39
C ARG A 63 1.14 9.61 -18.50
N ARG A 64 1.94 10.62 -18.11
CA ARG A 64 1.54 11.71 -17.20
C ARG A 64 0.98 11.20 -15.86
N LEU A 65 1.57 10.14 -15.34
CA LEU A 65 1.20 9.52 -14.07
C LEU A 65 2.02 10.10 -12.92
N LEU A 66 1.38 10.33 -11.78
CA LEU A 66 2.01 10.71 -10.53
C LEU A 66 2.18 9.51 -9.61
N ASP A 67 3.21 9.52 -8.77
CA ASP A 67 3.41 8.51 -7.74
C ASP A 67 2.21 8.46 -6.78
N GLY A 68 1.75 7.26 -6.44
CA GLY A 68 0.55 7.02 -5.62
C GLY A 68 -0.78 7.23 -6.33
N GLN A 69 -0.79 7.64 -7.61
CA GLN A 69 -2.03 7.84 -8.36
C GLN A 69 -2.71 6.50 -8.67
N LEU A 70 -4.04 6.44 -8.54
CA LEU A 70 -4.82 5.27 -8.99
C LEU A 70 -4.80 5.17 -10.51
N VAL A 71 -4.48 3.98 -10.99
CA VAL A 71 -4.44 3.63 -12.41
C VAL A 71 -5.25 2.36 -12.64
N LYS A 72 -5.72 2.18 -13.87
CA LYS A 72 -6.27 0.93 -14.35
C LYS A 72 -5.18 0.16 -15.10
N VAL A 73 -4.92 -1.06 -14.66
CA VAL A 73 -4.00 -2.00 -15.31
C VAL A 73 -4.83 -3.04 -16.04
N ARG A 74 -4.65 -3.15 -17.36
CA ARG A 74 -5.44 -4.06 -18.19
C ARG A 74 -4.54 -5.04 -18.93
N SER A 75 -4.98 -6.29 -19.02
CA SER A 75 -4.46 -7.28 -19.96
C SER A 75 -5.59 -7.76 -20.88
N ARG A 76 -5.32 -8.75 -21.74
CA ARG A 76 -6.37 -9.42 -22.53
C ARG A 76 -7.42 -10.14 -21.68
N ARG A 77 -7.12 -10.42 -20.40
CA ARG A 77 -7.90 -11.34 -19.55
C ARG A 77 -8.68 -10.63 -18.45
N GLY A 78 -8.24 -9.44 -18.04
CA GLY A 78 -8.87 -8.73 -16.95
C GLY A 78 -8.23 -7.38 -16.69
N GLU A 79 -8.74 -6.74 -15.65
CA GLU A 79 -8.24 -5.46 -15.18
C GLU A 79 -8.19 -5.38 -13.66
N LEU A 80 -7.33 -4.50 -13.15
CA LEU A 80 -7.20 -4.15 -11.74
C LEU A 80 -7.01 -2.65 -11.59
N LEU A 81 -7.55 -2.09 -10.51
CA LEU A 81 -7.33 -0.70 -10.13
C LEU A 81 -6.34 -0.68 -8.97
N LEU A 82 -5.22 0.01 -9.15
CA LEU A 82 -4.10 -0.02 -8.21
C LEU A 82 -3.43 1.35 -8.16
N PRO A 83 -2.85 1.76 -7.02
CA PRO A 83 -1.92 2.86 -6.98
C PRO A 83 -0.63 2.49 -7.73
N VAL A 84 -0.13 3.40 -8.56
CA VAL A 84 1.17 3.28 -9.22
C VAL A 84 2.29 3.75 -8.28
N HIS A 85 3.41 3.06 -8.32
CA HIS A 85 4.62 3.43 -7.59
C HIS A 85 5.81 3.59 -8.53
N LYS A 86 6.56 4.69 -8.38
CA LYS A 86 7.77 4.95 -9.15
C LYS A 86 8.93 4.09 -8.64
N ASP A 87 9.44 3.23 -9.51
CA ASP A 87 10.62 2.40 -9.28
C ASP A 87 11.62 2.53 -10.44
N ASP A 88 12.63 3.38 -10.26
CA ASP A 88 13.69 3.61 -11.26
C ASP A 88 14.67 2.42 -11.39
N SER A 89 14.54 1.37 -10.56
CA SER A 89 15.30 0.13 -10.73
C SER A 89 14.73 -0.78 -11.82
N LEU A 90 13.47 -0.56 -12.22
CA LEU A 90 12.85 -1.23 -13.37
C LEU A 90 13.35 -0.63 -14.68
N ARG A 91 13.51 -1.47 -15.71
CA ARG A 91 13.81 -1.00 -17.06
C ARG A 91 12.54 -0.39 -17.69
N PRO A 92 12.67 0.64 -18.55
CA PRO A 92 11.55 1.12 -19.34
C PRO A 92 10.87 0.00 -20.14
N GLY A 93 9.55 0.03 -20.23
CA GLY A 93 8.71 -1.00 -20.82
C GLY A 93 8.40 -2.18 -19.89
N GLN A 94 8.80 -2.13 -18.63
CA GLN A 94 8.52 -3.16 -17.61
C GLN A 94 7.66 -2.60 -16.47
N ALA A 95 6.79 -3.45 -15.94
CA ALA A 95 6.04 -3.20 -14.72
C ALA A 95 6.18 -4.39 -13.78
N PHE A 96 6.03 -4.15 -12.47
CA PHE A 96 6.06 -5.20 -11.46
C PHE A 96 4.87 -5.09 -10.51
N LEU A 97 4.20 -6.22 -10.26
CA LEU A 97 3.13 -6.33 -9.28
C LEU A 97 3.32 -7.58 -8.42
N PRO A 98 3.44 -7.46 -7.08
CA PRO A 98 3.52 -8.62 -6.21
C PRO A 98 2.25 -9.47 -6.23
N MET A 99 2.41 -10.78 -6.05
CA MET A 99 1.32 -11.75 -6.14
C MET A 99 0.43 -11.87 -4.90
N HIS A 100 0.69 -11.09 -3.85
CA HIS A 100 0.18 -11.36 -2.52
C HIS A 100 -1.30 -10.99 -2.33
N TRP A 101 -1.72 -9.88 -2.92
CA TRP A 101 -3.05 -9.35 -2.71
C TRP A 101 -4.05 -9.99 -3.69
N GLY A 102 -5.06 -10.66 -3.13
CA GLY A 102 -6.25 -11.12 -3.84
C GLY A 102 -7.52 -10.47 -3.29
N ASP A 103 -8.68 -11.01 -3.64
CA ASP A 103 -10.00 -10.40 -3.39
C ASP A 103 -10.32 -10.10 -1.93
N ARG A 104 -9.67 -10.82 -1.01
CA ARG A 104 -9.73 -10.49 0.41
C ARG A 104 -9.28 -9.05 0.69
N PHE A 105 -8.18 -8.61 0.07
CA PHE A 105 -7.52 -7.34 0.38
C PHE A 105 -7.71 -6.25 -0.66
N LEU A 106 -8.11 -6.58 -1.89
CA LEU A 106 -8.40 -5.59 -2.92
C LEU A 106 -9.70 -5.93 -3.64
N LYS A 107 -10.30 -4.97 -4.35
CA LYS A 107 -11.41 -5.25 -5.28
C LYS A 107 -10.86 -5.94 -6.53
N GLY A 108 -11.04 -7.27 -6.62
CA GLY A 108 -10.59 -8.09 -7.77
C GLY A 108 -9.74 -9.30 -7.39
N LEU A 109 -9.45 -10.18 -8.36
CA LEU A 109 -8.80 -11.49 -8.10
C LEU A 109 -7.26 -11.43 -7.94
N GLY A 110 -6.70 -10.24 -7.75
CA GLY A 110 -5.25 -10.03 -7.66
C GLY A 110 -4.53 -10.21 -9.00
N VAL A 111 -3.19 -10.13 -8.97
CA VAL A 111 -2.36 -10.10 -10.20
C VAL A 111 -2.60 -11.26 -11.17
N ASN A 112 -3.03 -12.42 -10.67
CA ASN A 112 -3.27 -13.58 -11.51
C ASN A 112 -4.37 -13.35 -12.56
N SER A 113 -5.32 -12.44 -12.31
CA SER A 113 -6.32 -12.03 -13.32
C SER A 113 -5.70 -11.37 -14.55
N LEU A 114 -4.49 -10.81 -14.40
CA LEU A 114 -3.74 -10.18 -15.47
C LEU A 114 -2.83 -11.18 -16.20
N THR A 115 -2.55 -12.36 -15.64
CA THR A 115 -1.62 -13.36 -16.20
C THR A 115 -2.32 -14.41 -17.06
N LEU A 116 -1.57 -15.09 -17.93
CA LEU A 116 -2.05 -16.11 -18.85
C LEU A 116 -2.05 -17.53 -18.24
N PRO A 117 -2.95 -18.41 -18.68
CA PRO A 117 -2.99 -19.82 -18.24
C PRO A 117 -1.97 -20.71 -18.97
N ALA A 118 -1.01 -20.12 -19.70
CA ALA A 118 0.00 -20.88 -20.41
C ALA A 118 0.97 -21.55 -19.43
N PHE A 119 1.43 -22.74 -19.79
CA PHE A 119 2.35 -23.53 -18.98
C PHE A 119 3.34 -24.28 -19.87
N ASP A 120 4.47 -24.67 -19.28
CA ASP A 120 5.45 -25.54 -19.92
C ASP A 120 4.85 -26.94 -20.18
N PRO A 121 4.83 -27.44 -21.43
CA PRO A 121 4.14 -28.69 -21.76
C PRO A 121 4.70 -29.93 -21.05
N ILE A 122 5.93 -29.88 -20.54
CA ILE A 122 6.57 -31.00 -19.83
C ILE A 122 6.23 -30.97 -18.35
N SER A 123 6.65 -29.91 -17.65
CA SER A 123 6.53 -29.74 -16.19
C SER A 123 5.16 -29.25 -15.73
N LYS A 124 4.35 -28.70 -16.64
CA LYS A 124 3.07 -28.03 -16.36
C LYS A 124 3.22 -26.77 -15.48
N GLN A 125 4.42 -26.21 -15.37
CA GLN A 125 4.63 -24.96 -14.63
C GLN A 125 4.10 -23.75 -15.41
N PRO A 126 3.34 -22.83 -14.78
CA PRO A 126 2.72 -21.70 -15.47
C PRO A 126 3.68 -20.53 -15.77
N GLU A 127 3.41 -19.81 -16.86
CA GLU A 127 4.17 -18.63 -17.29
C GLU A 127 3.75 -17.35 -16.54
N LEU A 128 4.03 -17.27 -15.23
CA LEU A 128 3.58 -16.15 -14.39
C LEU A 128 4.48 -14.91 -14.44
N LYS A 129 5.60 -14.95 -15.17
CA LYS A 129 6.65 -13.91 -15.15
C LYS A 129 6.62 -13.00 -16.37
N HIS A 130 5.62 -13.17 -17.23
CA HIS A 130 5.42 -12.37 -18.41
C HIS A 130 3.92 -12.22 -18.70
N ALA A 131 3.43 -10.99 -18.77
CA ALA A 131 2.14 -10.67 -19.36
C ALA A 131 2.22 -9.31 -20.03
N GLY A 132 1.58 -9.14 -21.18
CA GLY A 132 1.37 -7.84 -21.79
C GLY A 132 0.29 -7.08 -21.03
N VAL A 133 0.60 -5.86 -20.60
CA VAL A 133 -0.37 -4.96 -19.97
C VAL A 133 -0.33 -3.54 -20.54
N GLU A 134 -1.45 -2.84 -20.39
CA GLU A 134 -1.57 -1.39 -20.55
C GLU A 134 -1.94 -0.75 -19.22
N VAL A 135 -1.49 0.48 -19.00
CA VAL A 135 -1.73 1.25 -17.78
C VAL A 135 -2.32 2.60 -18.16
N GLU A 136 -3.55 2.83 -17.73
CA GLU A 136 -4.32 4.02 -18.04
C GLU A 136 -4.62 4.80 -16.76
N LYS A 137 -4.55 6.13 -16.83
CA LYS A 137 -5.05 6.99 -15.75
C LYS A 137 -6.55 6.79 -15.60
N ILE A 138 -7.03 6.77 -14.36
CA ILE A 138 -8.45 6.83 -14.04
C ILE A 138 -8.74 8.00 -13.11
N GLU A 139 -9.98 8.46 -13.13
CA GLU A 139 -10.49 9.47 -12.22
C GLU A 139 -11.64 8.87 -11.42
N LEU A 140 -11.45 8.84 -10.09
CA LEU A 140 -12.45 8.44 -9.12
C LEU A 140 -12.53 9.59 -8.11
N PRO A 141 -13.40 10.58 -8.36
CA PRO A 141 -13.40 11.85 -7.62
C PRO A 141 -13.78 11.66 -6.15
N TRP A 142 -14.57 10.64 -5.83
CA TRP A 142 -14.92 10.34 -4.46
C TRP A 142 -13.94 9.29 -3.89
N GLN A 143 -13.32 9.62 -2.77
CA GLN A 143 -12.36 8.75 -2.08
C GLN A 143 -12.75 8.53 -0.62
N LEU A 144 -12.37 7.37 -0.09
CA LEU A 144 -12.48 7.02 1.32
C LEU A 144 -11.11 6.65 1.88
N PHE A 145 -10.82 7.13 3.08
CA PHE A 145 -9.79 6.59 3.95
C PHE A 145 -10.40 6.32 5.32
N ALA A 146 -10.26 5.10 5.83
CA ALA A 146 -10.69 4.74 7.18
C ALA A 146 -9.58 4.00 7.92
N LEU A 147 -9.50 4.20 9.22
CA LEU A 147 -8.63 3.49 10.12
C LEU A 147 -9.41 3.14 11.39
N VAL A 148 -9.28 1.91 11.89
CA VAL A 148 -9.90 1.50 13.14
C VAL A 148 -9.01 0.52 13.91
N GLU A 149 -8.71 0.87 15.17
CA GLU A 149 -7.92 0.07 16.08
C GLU A 149 -8.73 -1.10 16.67
N GLY A 150 -8.04 -2.21 16.92
CA GLY A 150 -8.58 -3.34 17.67
C GLY A 150 -9.55 -4.23 16.89
N SER A 151 -9.71 -5.47 17.35
CA SER A 151 -10.62 -6.48 16.76
C SER A 151 -10.49 -6.61 15.24
N VAL A 152 -9.27 -6.45 14.70
CA VAL A 152 -9.00 -6.26 13.28
C VAL A 152 -9.68 -7.30 12.39
N GLN A 153 -9.56 -8.59 12.71
CA GLN A 153 -10.14 -9.65 11.87
C GLN A 153 -11.68 -9.61 11.85
N LYS A 154 -12.31 -9.40 13.02
CA LYS A 154 -13.77 -9.25 13.12
C LYS A 154 -14.27 -8.04 12.33
N ARG A 155 -13.56 -6.91 12.42
CA ARG A 155 -13.91 -5.70 11.64
C ARG A 155 -13.68 -5.91 10.16
N PHE A 156 -12.61 -6.59 9.77
CA PHE A 156 -12.31 -6.91 8.38
C PHE A 156 -13.46 -7.72 7.77
N GLU A 157 -13.87 -8.81 8.41
CA GLU A 157 -14.95 -9.68 7.95
C GLU A 157 -16.29 -8.94 7.82
N ALA A 158 -16.60 -8.05 8.77
CA ALA A 158 -17.82 -7.26 8.73
C ALA A 158 -17.80 -6.14 7.66
N LEU A 159 -16.65 -5.48 7.47
CA LEU A 159 -16.53 -4.34 6.57
C LEU A 159 -16.33 -4.74 5.11
N ARG A 160 -15.57 -5.80 4.83
CA ARG A 160 -15.18 -6.18 3.45
C ARG A 160 -16.37 -6.31 2.48
N PRO A 161 -17.52 -6.90 2.83
CA PRO A 161 -18.67 -7.00 1.93
C PRO A 161 -19.24 -5.65 1.47
N LEU A 162 -19.13 -4.59 2.29
CA LEU A 162 -19.64 -3.26 1.93
C LEU A 162 -18.89 -2.64 0.74
N PHE A 163 -17.70 -3.17 0.42
CA PHE A 163 -16.84 -2.63 -0.63
C PHE A 163 -17.02 -3.31 -1.98
N GLU A 164 -17.95 -4.26 -2.12
CA GLU A 164 -18.24 -4.91 -3.40
C GLU A 164 -18.76 -3.94 -4.46
N GLY A 165 -19.46 -2.87 -4.06
CA GLY A 165 -19.96 -1.84 -4.97
C GLY A 165 -18.95 -0.76 -5.36
N PHE A 166 -17.74 -0.78 -4.79
CA PHE A 166 -16.72 0.24 -5.06
C PHE A 166 -15.91 -0.12 -6.30
N ALA A 167 -15.47 0.90 -7.04
CA ALA A 167 -14.57 0.71 -8.18
C ALA A 167 -13.17 0.30 -7.72
N TYR A 168 -12.69 0.90 -6.63
CA TYR A 168 -11.43 0.58 -5.97
C TYR A 168 -11.67 0.35 -4.48
N ALA A 169 -11.04 -0.71 -3.95
CA ALA A 169 -10.93 -0.95 -2.52
C ALA A 169 -9.59 -1.61 -2.23
N SER A 170 -8.95 -1.21 -1.14
CA SER A 170 -7.69 -1.72 -0.61
C SER A 170 -7.83 -1.81 0.91
N PHE A 171 -7.60 -3.00 1.44
CA PHE A 171 -7.61 -3.33 2.85
C PHE A 171 -6.19 -3.70 3.25
N SER A 172 -5.71 -3.07 4.31
CA SER A 172 -4.38 -3.30 4.84
C SER A 172 -4.40 -3.22 6.36
N LEU A 173 -3.31 -3.65 6.98
CA LEU A 173 -3.17 -3.60 8.42
C LEU A 173 -2.02 -2.67 8.78
N THR A 174 -2.08 -2.09 9.98
CA THR A 174 -1.00 -1.26 10.48
C THR A 174 -0.86 -1.37 11.99
N GLY A 175 0.26 -0.90 12.53
CA GLY A 175 0.59 -0.99 13.95
C GLY A 175 1.21 -2.31 14.38
N ARG A 176 1.69 -2.31 15.63
CA ARG A 176 2.37 -3.45 16.26
C ARG A 176 1.67 -3.85 17.55
N GLU A 177 1.76 -3.02 18.57
CA GLU A 177 1.09 -3.22 19.87
C GLU A 177 -0.40 -2.90 19.77
N ARG A 178 -0.72 -1.87 18.99
CA ARG A 178 -2.09 -1.44 18.66
C ARG A 178 -2.34 -1.74 17.19
N PRO A 179 -2.77 -2.96 16.82
CA PRO A 179 -3.07 -3.27 15.43
C PRO A 179 -4.36 -2.56 15.01
N ALA A 180 -4.35 -1.99 13.81
CA ALA A 180 -5.50 -1.36 13.18
C ALA A 180 -5.75 -1.90 11.77
N LEU A 181 -7.01 -1.86 11.37
CA LEU A 181 -7.44 -2.04 10.00
C LEU A 181 -7.40 -0.68 9.29
N VAL A 182 -6.83 -0.65 8.09
CA VAL A 182 -6.82 0.51 7.20
C VAL A 182 -7.59 0.15 5.94
N ILE A 183 -8.47 1.05 5.51
CA ILE A 183 -9.27 0.89 4.30
C ILE A 183 -9.10 2.12 3.43
N ARG A 184 -8.77 1.89 2.16
CA ARG A 184 -8.78 2.90 1.11
C ARG A 184 -9.78 2.47 0.07
N ALA A 185 -10.66 3.36 -0.36
CA ALA A 185 -11.60 3.05 -1.43
C ALA A 185 -11.87 4.27 -2.30
N ALA A 186 -12.34 4.05 -3.52
CA ALA A 186 -12.72 5.11 -4.43
C ALA A 186 -13.82 4.65 -5.39
N CYS A 187 -14.66 5.59 -5.80
CA CYS A 187 -15.77 5.37 -6.73
C CYS A 187 -16.04 6.63 -7.55
N ASN A 188 -16.78 6.45 -8.65
CA ASN A 188 -17.16 7.56 -9.52
C ASN A 188 -18.25 8.43 -8.89
N GLU A 189 -19.22 7.78 -8.24
CA GLU A 189 -20.34 8.42 -7.57
C GLU A 189 -20.29 8.13 -6.07
N PRO A 190 -20.58 9.11 -5.20
CA PRO A 190 -20.61 8.91 -3.76
C PRO A 190 -21.55 7.77 -3.36
N PRO A 191 -21.17 6.89 -2.41
CA PRO A 191 -22.08 5.91 -1.85
C PRO A 191 -23.29 6.59 -1.18
N SER A 192 -24.40 5.86 -1.07
CA SER A 192 -25.58 6.35 -0.39
C SER A 192 -25.30 6.68 1.08
N ARG A 193 -26.07 7.60 1.66
CA ARG A 193 -26.00 7.95 3.10
C ARG A 193 -26.14 6.71 3.99
N THR A 194 -27.00 5.77 3.63
CA THR A 194 -27.22 4.53 4.39
C THR A 194 -25.97 3.64 4.37
N GLN A 195 -25.30 3.49 3.22
CA GLN A 195 -24.05 2.74 3.13
C GLN A 195 -22.94 3.38 3.97
N LEU A 196 -22.83 4.71 3.96
CA LEU A 196 -21.84 5.44 4.78
C LEU A 196 -22.15 5.32 6.28
N ALA A 197 -23.41 5.44 6.67
CA ALA A 197 -23.82 5.26 8.07
C ALA A 197 -23.53 3.84 8.59
N GLN A 198 -23.80 2.81 7.78
CA GLN A 198 -23.47 1.42 8.12
C GLN A 198 -21.96 1.21 8.29
N LEU A 199 -21.15 1.80 7.41
CA LEU A 199 -19.70 1.79 7.52
C LEU A 199 -19.24 2.48 8.81
N GLU A 200 -19.78 3.65 9.12
CA GLU A 200 -19.44 4.42 10.33
C GLU A 200 -19.79 3.65 11.60
N GLN A 201 -20.94 2.97 11.63
CA GLN A 201 -21.33 2.08 12.72
C GLN A 201 -20.35 0.92 12.92
N LEU A 202 -19.94 0.24 11.84
CA LEU A 202 -18.97 -0.87 11.93
C LEU A 202 -17.56 -0.41 12.34
N LEU A 203 -17.22 0.86 12.08
CA LEU A 203 -16.00 1.51 12.58
C LEU A 203 -16.15 1.97 14.04
N GLY A 204 -17.37 2.03 14.58
CA GLY A 204 -17.66 2.60 15.90
C GLY A 204 -17.54 4.12 15.93
N LEU A 205 -17.98 4.79 14.86
CA LEU A 205 -17.93 6.24 14.67
C LEU A 205 -19.31 6.90 14.78
N ASP A 206 -20.34 6.12 15.07
CA ASP A 206 -21.74 6.53 15.24
C ASP A 206 -22.04 7.04 16.66
N GLU A 207 -21.31 6.56 17.67
CA GLU A 207 -21.51 6.92 19.08
C GLU A 207 -20.19 7.24 19.82
N GLY A 208 -20.29 8.09 20.85
CA GLY A 208 -19.17 8.42 21.75
C GLY A 208 -18.44 9.73 21.41
N PRO A 209 -17.19 9.92 21.89
CA PRO A 209 -16.41 11.15 21.70
C PRO A 209 -15.85 11.22 20.26
N VAL A 210 -16.75 11.42 19.29
CA VAL A 210 -16.44 11.50 17.86
C VAL A 210 -16.54 12.96 17.41
N LEU A 211 -15.46 13.46 16.81
CA LEU A 211 -15.46 14.72 16.08
C LEU A 211 -16.09 14.49 14.71
N VAL A 212 -17.11 15.27 14.34
CA VAL A 212 -17.88 15.09 13.10
C VAL A 212 -17.86 16.35 12.25
N TYR A 213 -17.70 16.18 10.94
CA TYR A 213 -17.90 17.21 9.93
C TYR A 213 -18.63 16.60 8.73
N ASP A 214 -19.67 17.27 8.25
CA ASP A 214 -20.44 16.88 7.07
C ASP A 214 -20.60 18.08 6.13
N ASP A 215 -20.27 17.87 4.86
CA ASP A 215 -20.65 18.75 3.75
C ASP A 215 -21.41 17.92 2.71
N PRO A 216 -22.75 17.82 2.84
CA PRO A 216 -23.59 17.07 1.90
C PRO A 216 -23.46 17.56 0.45
N ARG A 217 -23.24 18.87 0.24
CA ARG A 217 -23.17 19.47 -1.10
C ARG A 217 -21.93 18.99 -1.84
N ARG A 218 -20.83 18.77 -1.13
CA ARG A 218 -19.57 18.23 -1.67
C ARG A 218 -19.43 16.72 -1.48
N SER A 219 -20.43 16.07 -0.89
CA SER A 219 -20.39 14.65 -0.49
C SER A 219 -19.16 14.31 0.38
N VAL A 220 -18.79 15.23 1.27
CA VAL A 220 -17.67 15.08 2.21
C VAL A 220 -18.20 14.74 3.60
N GLY A 221 -17.57 13.76 4.24
CA GLY A 221 -17.82 13.41 5.64
C GLY A 221 -16.52 13.08 6.35
N LYS A 222 -16.32 13.61 7.56
CA LYS A 222 -15.14 13.31 8.38
C LYS A 222 -15.57 12.97 9.79
N ARG A 223 -15.02 11.88 10.31
CA ARG A 223 -15.26 11.39 11.68
C ARG A 223 -13.93 10.99 12.29
N VAL A 224 -13.65 11.45 13.51
CA VAL A 224 -12.45 11.07 14.27
C VAL A 224 -12.83 10.79 15.72
N ARG A 225 -12.69 9.55 16.15
CA ARG A 225 -12.95 9.12 17.53
C ARG A 225 -11.66 9.23 18.35
N ILE A 226 -11.75 9.94 19.47
CA ILE A 226 -10.63 10.16 20.39
C ILE A 226 -11.00 9.58 21.75
N GLU A 227 -10.18 8.68 22.25
CA GLU A 227 -10.28 8.11 23.60
C GLU A 227 -8.95 8.32 24.29
N ASP A 228 -8.95 8.70 25.57
CA ASP A 228 -7.73 8.93 26.36
C ASP A 228 -6.67 9.80 25.66
N GLY A 229 -7.12 10.82 24.92
CA GLY A 229 -6.22 11.75 24.21
C GLY A 229 -5.52 11.17 22.98
N ARG A 230 -5.98 10.03 22.44
CA ARG A 230 -5.44 9.40 21.23
C ARG A 230 -6.55 9.05 20.24
N ILE A 231 -6.21 9.04 18.95
CA ILE A 231 -7.12 8.55 17.91
C ILE A 231 -7.28 7.03 18.09
N VAL A 232 -8.51 6.52 18.00
CA VAL A 232 -8.80 5.07 17.99
C VAL A 232 -9.50 4.62 16.72
N ALA A 233 -10.23 5.52 16.07
CA ALA A 233 -10.87 5.28 14.78
C ALA A 233 -11.05 6.60 14.02
N LEU A 234 -11.03 6.54 12.70
CA LEU A 234 -11.34 7.67 11.83
C LEU A 234 -11.93 7.20 10.49
N SER A 235 -12.72 8.08 9.88
CA SER A 235 -13.23 7.93 8.51
C SER A 235 -13.19 9.30 7.83
N LEU A 236 -12.57 9.36 6.65
CA LEU A 236 -12.53 10.51 5.75
C LEU A 236 -13.18 10.07 4.43
N SER A 237 -14.34 10.65 4.10
CA SER A 237 -15.11 10.33 2.90
C SER A 237 -15.26 11.56 2.01
N GLY A 238 -15.16 11.35 0.70
CA GLY A 238 -15.11 12.41 -0.33
C GLY A 238 -13.76 13.12 -0.41
N GLU A 239 -13.23 13.58 0.72
CA GLU A 239 -11.97 14.33 0.82
C GLU A 239 -11.03 13.64 1.81
N THR A 240 -9.82 13.26 1.38
CA THR A 240 -8.90 12.41 2.17
C THR A 240 -7.51 13.00 2.38
N ALA A 241 -7.26 14.29 2.12
CA ALA A 241 -5.93 14.90 2.23
C ALA A 241 -5.28 14.66 3.60
N ALA A 242 -6.08 14.67 4.67
CA ALA A 242 -5.58 14.50 6.02
C ALA A 242 -5.17 13.07 6.40
N ARG A 243 -5.38 12.07 5.53
CA ARG A 243 -5.20 10.65 5.83
C ARG A 243 -3.82 10.30 6.39
N ASP A 244 -2.75 10.82 5.80
CA ASP A 244 -1.40 10.35 6.10
C ASP A 244 -0.91 10.90 7.45
N TRP A 245 -1.15 12.18 7.75
CA TRP A 245 -0.77 12.74 9.05
C TRP A 245 -1.71 12.29 10.18
N LEU A 246 -3.01 12.07 9.92
CA LEU A 246 -3.90 11.49 10.93
C LEU A 246 -3.53 10.06 11.29
N LYS A 247 -3.12 9.26 10.28
CA LYS A 247 -2.59 7.91 10.51
C LYS A 247 -1.30 7.95 11.31
N GLN A 248 -0.42 8.92 11.07
CA GLN A 248 0.79 9.08 11.89
C GLN A 248 0.45 9.50 13.32
N LEU A 249 -0.49 10.42 13.55
CA LEU A 249 -0.93 10.77 14.91
C LEU A 249 -1.51 9.57 15.66
N TRP A 250 -2.27 8.71 14.97
CA TRP A 250 -2.71 7.44 15.52
C TRP A 250 -1.52 6.56 15.93
N HIS A 251 -0.51 6.44 15.06
CA HIS A 251 0.70 5.66 15.31
C HIS A 251 1.48 6.17 16.54
N ASP A 252 1.70 7.48 16.61
CA ASP A 252 2.43 8.14 17.71
C ASP A 252 1.68 8.05 19.05
N GLY A 253 0.36 7.77 19.01
CA GLY A 253 -0.45 7.55 20.20
C GLY A 253 -0.74 8.82 21.00
N LYS A 254 -0.55 9.99 20.39
CA LYS A 254 -0.81 11.31 21.00
C LYS A 254 -1.59 12.17 20.02
N ALA A 255 -2.82 12.53 20.36
CA ALA A 255 -3.51 13.65 19.72
C ALA A 255 -3.24 14.90 20.58
N ASP A 256 -2.25 15.69 20.18
CA ASP A 256 -1.97 16.97 20.83
C ASP A 256 -3.26 17.82 20.85
N GLN A 257 -3.57 18.41 22.00
CA GLN A 257 -4.71 19.31 22.18
C GLN A 257 -4.67 20.47 21.18
N ALA A 258 -3.48 20.94 20.80
CA ALA A 258 -3.29 21.99 19.80
C ALA A 258 -3.67 21.55 18.38
N LEU A 259 -3.48 20.26 18.06
CA LEU A 259 -3.81 19.65 16.76
C LEU A 259 -5.29 19.26 16.66
N ARG A 260 -5.99 19.09 17.78
CA ARG A 260 -7.39 18.64 17.82
C ARG A 260 -8.33 19.46 16.93
N ARG A 261 -8.15 20.79 16.87
CA ARG A 261 -8.95 21.69 16.03
C ARG A 261 -8.74 21.50 14.52
N TRP A 262 -7.66 20.84 14.12
CA TRP A 262 -7.27 20.64 12.72
C TRP A 262 -7.60 19.25 12.19
N LEU A 263 -8.06 18.32 13.05
CA LEU A 263 -8.29 16.92 12.68
C LEU A 263 -9.32 16.73 11.55
N LEU A 264 -10.24 17.68 11.38
CA LEU A 264 -11.25 17.66 10.31
C LEU A 264 -10.89 18.59 9.14
N ALA A 265 -9.78 19.33 9.23
CA ALA A 265 -9.36 20.25 8.17
C ALA A 265 -8.87 19.47 6.93
N PRO A 266 -9.10 19.99 5.71
CA PRO A 266 -8.62 19.36 4.46
C PRO A 266 -7.15 19.71 4.21
N LEU A 267 -6.27 19.34 5.15
CA LEU A 267 -4.85 19.63 5.10
C LEU A 267 -4.06 18.34 4.89
N SER A 268 -3.11 18.33 3.96
CA SER A 268 -2.19 17.20 3.75
C SER A 268 -1.08 17.11 4.79
N THR A 269 -0.79 18.21 5.48
CA THR A 269 0.20 18.32 6.54
C THR A 269 -0.42 19.01 7.75
N PRO A 270 -0.08 18.60 8.99
CA PRO A 270 -0.60 19.28 10.17
C PRO A 270 0.03 20.68 10.29
N PRO A 271 -0.67 21.63 10.92
CA PRO A 271 -0.09 22.94 11.21
C PRO A 271 1.09 22.81 12.18
N GLY A 272 2.20 23.47 11.88
CA GLY A 272 3.39 23.52 12.73
C GLY A 272 4.47 22.47 12.45
N GLY A 273 4.33 21.61 11.43
CA GLY A 273 5.43 20.73 11.05
C GLY A 273 5.13 19.72 9.95
N ASP A 274 6.20 19.18 9.39
CA ASP A 274 6.19 18.10 8.40
C ASP A 274 6.02 16.77 9.13
N VAL A 275 4.94 16.04 8.84
CA VAL A 275 4.74 14.69 9.35
C VAL A 275 5.13 13.72 8.25
N ARG A 276 6.32 13.12 8.39
CA ARG A 276 6.78 12.07 7.49
C ARG A 276 6.36 10.71 8.04
N PRO A 277 5.71 9.86 7.23
CA PRO A 277 5.34 8.53 7.68
C PRO A 277 6.60 7.71 7.99
N ALA A 278 6.66 7.13 9.19
CA ALA A 278 7.77 6.30 9.62
C ALA A 278 7.77 4.95 8.88
N LYS A 279 8.50 4.85 7.76
CA LYS A 279 8.64 3.60 7.00
C LYS A 279 9.46 2.59 7.81
N THR A 280 8.93 1.39 8.05
CA THR A 280 9.70 0.31 8.69
C THR A 280 10.59 -0.37 7.66
N LEU A 281 11.91 -0.38 7.88
CA LEU A 281 12.86 -0.99 6.96
C LEU A 281 13.28 -2.40 7.44
N CYS A 282 13.54 -2.56 8.74
CA CYS A 282 13.79 -3.86 9.37
C CYS A 282 12.62 -4.30 10.26
N ASN A 283 11.77 -5.16 9.74
CA ASN A 283 10.62 -5.69 10.49
C ASN A 283 11.03 -6.64 11.64
N CYS A 284 12.14 -7.38 11.52
CA CYS A 284 12.61 -8.29 12.57
C CYS A 284 12.97 -7.56 13.86
N MET A 285 13.66 -6.43 13.74
CA MET A 285 14.17 -5.64 14.87
C MET A 285 13.37 -4.36 15.09
N ASN A 286 12.29 -4.14 14.33
CA ASN A 286 11.44 -2.95 14.38
C ASN A 286 12.23 -1.64 14.19
N VAL A 287 13.07 -1.59 13.17
CA VAL A 287 13.90 -0.41 12.87
C VAL A 287 13.31 0.34 11.68
N SER A 288 13.03 1.63 11.88
CA SER A 288 12.55 2.54 10.85
C SER A 288 13.67 2.95 9.88
N GLN A 289 13.28 3.40 8.70
CA GLN A 289 14.20 4.02 7.75
C GLN A 289 14.86 5.26 8.36
N ASP A 290 14.12 6.09 9.10
CA ASP A 290 14.65 7.31 9.72
C ASP A 290 15.70 7.02 10.79
N ALA A 291 15.52 5.97 11.59
CA ALA A 291 16.55 5.55 12.55
C ALA A 291 17.84 5.12 11.84
N ILE A 292 17.72 4.47 10.68
CA ILE A 292 18.86 4.09 9.84
C ILE A 292 19.52 5.32 9.23
N CYS A 293 18.75 6.23 8.62
CA CYS A 293 19.28 7.47 8.05
C CYS A 293 19.98 8.33 9.11
N SER A 294 19.38 8.50 10.29
CA SER A 294 20.00 9.21 11.42
C SER A 294 21.30 8.54 11.90
N GLY A 295 21.37 7.21 11.86
CA GLY A 295 22.62 6.49 12.10
C GLY A 295 23.68 6.76 11.04
N ILE A 296 23.30 6.78 9.77
CA ILE A 296 24.19 7.08 8.63
C ILE A 296 24.73 8.51 8.71
N GLU A 297 23.86 9.48 9.03
CA GLU A 297 24.22 10.88 9.23
C GLU A 297 25.23 11.07 10.37
N ARG A 298 25.16 10.22 11.40
CA ARG A 298 26.16 10.16 12.49
C ARG A 298 27.45 9.41 12.12
N GLY A 299 27.60 8.95 10.88
CA GLY A 299 28.79 8.25 10.39
C GLY A 299 28.78 6.73 10.59
N LEU A 300 27.64 6.11 10.92
CA LEU A 300 27.58 4.66 11.06
C LEU A 300 27.61 3.97 9.68
N ASP A 301 28.53 3.03 9.53
CA ASP A 301 28.51 2.07 8.43
C ASP A 301 27.51 0.94 8.70
N LEU A 302 27.40 -0.03 7.77
CA LEU A 302 26.50 -1.17 7.93
C LEU A 302 26.75 -1.96 9.23
N ASN A 303 28.00 -2.07 9.68
CA ASN A 303 28.33 -2.79 10.91
C ASN A 303 27.95 -1.97 12.16
N GLY A 304 28.16 -0.65 12.13
CA GLY A 304 27.70 0.28 13.14
C GLY A 304 26.19 0.21 13.33
N LEU A 305 25.43 0.30 12.23
CA LEU A 305 23.97 0.16 12.23
C LEU A 305 23.49 -1.20 12.76
N LYS A 306 24.20 -2.29 12.42
CA LYS A 306 23.92 -3.64 12.94
C LYS A 306 24.12 -3.72 14.46
N ARG A 307 25.21 -3.17 14.98
CA ARG A 307 25.50 -3.19 16.43
C ARG A 307 24.51 -2.33 17.21
N GLU A 308 24.21 -1.14 16.71
CA GLU A 308 23.43 -0.14 17.45
C GLU A 308 21.92 -0.39 17.34
N LEU A 309 21.40 -0.60 16.12
CA LEU A 309 19.97 -0.75 15.88
C LEU A 309 19.54 -2.24 15.82
N GLY A 310 20.49 -3.17 15.81
CA GLY A 310 20.23 -4.60 15.62
C GLY A 310 19.80 -4.98 14.20
N CYS A 311 19.50 -4.02 13.31
CA CYS A 311 18.97 -4.30 11.97
C CYS A 311 19.90 -5.21 11.16
N GLY A 312 19.34 -6.14 10.37
CA GLY A 312 20.13 -6.98 9.47
C GLY A 312 20.93 -8.10 10.14
N THR A 313 20.73 -8.35 11.44
CA THR A 313 21.36 -9.45 12.18
C THR A 313 20.55 -10.74 12.18
N SER A 314 19.21 -10.64 12.14
CA SER A 314 18.31 -11.80 12.22
C SER A 314 18.12 -12.49 10.85
N CYS A 315 17.38 -11.88 9.91
CA CYS A 315 17.11 -12.48 8.60
C CYS A 315 17.92 -11.84 7.44
N GLY A 316 18.69 -10.79 7.70
CA GLY A 316 19.52 -10.10 6.71
C GLY A 316 18.78 -9.36 5.58
N SER A 317 17.45 -9.43 5.54
CA SER A 317 16.64 -8.99 4.41
C SER A 317 16.58 -7.47 4.17
N CYS A 318 16.85 -6.66 5.21
CA CYS A 318 16.96 -5.21 5.11
C CYS A 318 18.33 -4.74 4.58
N VAL A 319 19.34 -5.60 4.59
CA VAL A 319 20.73 -5.24 4.25
C VAL A 319 20.87 -4.64 2.84
N PRO A 320 20.24 -5.17 1.78
CA PRO A 320 20.36 -4.58 0.45
C PRO A 320 19.85 -3.14 0.37
N GLU A 321 18.75 -2.83 1.07
CA GLU A 321 18.18 -1.48 1.09
C GLU A 321 19.03 -0.53 1.94
N ILE A 322 19.53 -0.98 3.10
CA ILE A 322 20.50 -0.22 3.91
C ILE A 322 21.74 0.16 3.09
N LYS A 323 22.28 -0.79 2.31
CA LYS A 323 23.42 -0.52 1.42
C LYS A 323 23.11 0.56 0.38
N ARG A 324 21.89 0.58 -0.17
CA ARG A 324 21.47 1.64 -1.11
C ARG A 324 21.37 3.00 -0.43
N LEU A 325 20.87 3.07 0.81
CA LEU A 325 20.79 4.32 1.57
C LEU A 325 22.18 4.87 1.88
N LEU A 326 23.11 4.01 2.32
CA LEU A 326 24.52 4.38 2.55
C LEU A 326 25.20 4.98 1.31
N VAL A 327 24.87 4.50 0.11
CA VAL A 327 25.41 5.04 -1.15
C VAL A 327 24.77 6.40 -1.50
N LYS A 328 23.47 6.57 -1.22
CA LYS A 328 22.74 7.82 -1.53
C LYS A 328 23.04 8.95 -0.55
N GLN A 329 23.33 8.62 0.70
CA GLN A 329 23.64 9.56 1.77
C GLN A 329 25.02 9.18 2.34
N PRO A 330 26.12 9.52 1.67
CA PRO A 330 27.43 9.29 2.26
C PRO A 330 27.51 10.02 3.60
N ALA A 331 28.07 9.33 4.61
CA ALA A 331 28.34 9.91 5.91
C ALA A 331 29.05 11.26 5.75
N VAL A 332 28.60 12.27 6.50
CA VAL A 332 29.32 13.54 6.58
C VAL A 332 30.67 13.21 7.24
N ALA A 333 31.75 13.43 6.49
CA ALA A 333 33.13 13.12 6.91
C ALA A 333 33.61 14.03 8.03
#